data_AF-A0A351KAQ0-F1
#
_entry.id   AF-A0A351KAQ0-F1
#
_cell.length_a   1.000
_cell.length_b   1.000
_cell.length_c   1.000
_cell.angle_alpha   90.00
_cell.angle_beta   90.00
_cell.angle_gamma   90.00
#
_symmetry.space_group_name_H-M   'P 1'
#
loop_
_entity.id
_entity.type
_entity.pdbx_description
1 polymer ?
#
loop_
_entity_poly.entity_id
_entity_poly.type
_entity_poly.pdbx_seq_one_letter_code
_entity_poly.pdbx_strand_id
1 'polypeptide(L)'
;MDVILTGVIGAIPSPSGNSISIGPLELRAYGLMIALGALVAVMWSQKRLAARGGDPEDIATIAMWAVPAGLIGSRLYHVATDWRSFRGRWEDVPAVWQGGLGIPGGLMAGVLVGVLVARRRGLSMASAMDVMIPTIPVAQAIGRWGNWFNQEVFGRPTDLPWALEIDAVHRPS
;
A
#
# COMPACT_ATOMS: atom_id res chain seq x y z
N MET A 1 -30.59 -39.89 -8.06
CA MET A 1 -31.14 -38.54 -8.27
C MET A 1 -30.78 -37.78 -7.02
N ASP A 2 -29.54 -37.32 -6.93
CA ASP A 2 -29.02 -36.65 -5.73
C ASP A 2 -28.40 -35.34 -6.18
N VAL A 3 -29.25 -34.32 -6.25
CA VAL A 3 -28.82 -32.93 -6.32
C VAL A 3 -28.36 -32.59 -4.91
N ILE A 4 -27.07 -32.83 -4.62
CA ILE A 4 -26.45 -32.21 -3.46
C ILE A 4 -26.40 -30.71 -3.78
N LEU A 5 -27.28 -29.95 -3.15
CA LEU A 5 -27.18 -28.51 -3.01
C LEU A 5 -25.86 -28.18 -2.31
N THR A 6 -24.76 -28.06 -3.05
CA THR A 6 -23.58 -27.30 -2.61
C THR A 6 -23.92 -25.83 -2.70
N GLY A 7 -24.87 -25.40 -1.87
CA GLY A 7 -25.13 -23.99 -1.63
C GLY A 7 -23.98 -23.44 -0.80
N VAL A 8 -23.35 -22.36 -1.28
CA VAL A 8 -22.40 -21.57 -0.49
C VAL A 8 -23.04 -21.28 0.86
N ILE A 9 -22.46 -21.83 1.93
CA ILE A 9 -23.02 -21.73 3.30
C ILE A 9 -22.87 -20.31 3.86
N GLY A 10 -21.97 -19.52 3.27
CA GLY A 10 -21.80 -18.10 3.51
C GLY A 10 -20.69 -17.54 2.62
N ALA A 11 -20.70 -16.25 2.36
CA ALA A 11 -19.63 -15.56 1.67
C ALA A 11 -19.45 -14.17 2.29
N ILE A 12 -18.23 -13.64 2.18
CA ILE A 12 -17.92 -12.28 2.58
C ILE A 12 -18.32 -11.39 1.38
N PRO A 13 -19.31 -10.50 1.54
CA PRO A 13 -19.79 -9.68 0.44
C PRO A 13 -18.73 -8.67 0.01
N SER A 14 -18.74 -8.31 -1.27
CA SER A 14 -17.93 -7.20 -1.76
C SER A 14 -18.53 -5.86 -1.32
N PRO A 15 -17.69 -4.85 -1.02
CA PRO A 15 -18.17 -3.49 -0.79
C PRO A 15 -18.88 -2.92 -2.01
N SER A 16 -20.00 -2.23 -1.81
CA SER A 16 -20.77 -1.59 -2.88
C SER A 16 -20.10 -0.37 -3.52
N GLY A 17 -19.02 0.12 -2.91
CA GLY A 17 -18.24 1.25 -3.41
C GLY A 17 -16.83 1.24 -2.84
N ASN A 18 -15.91 1.87 -3.59
CA ASN A 18 -14.49 1.93 -3.25
C ASN A 18 -13.97 3.37 -3.09
N SER A 19 -14.83 4.37 -3.20
CA SER A 19 -14.45 5.78 -3.05
C SER A 19 -15.54 6.64 -2.42
N ILE A 20 -15.11 7.76 -1.82
CA ILE A 20 -15.98 8.80 -1.30
C ILE A 20 -15.57 10.12 -1.96
N SER A 21 -16.52 10.79 -2.61
CA SER A 21 -16.29 12.09 -3.24
C SER A 21 -16.52 13.22 -2.25
N ILE A 22 -15.49 14.05 -2.06
CA ILE A 22 -15.55 15.29 -1.28
C ILE A 22 -15.21 16.45 -2.23
N GLY A 23 -16.23 17.02 -2.87
CA GLY A 23 -16.04 18.04 -3.90
C GLY A 23 -15.25 17.50 -5.10
N PRO A 24 -14.15 18.15 -5.53
CA PRO A 24 -13.32 17.66 -6.65
C PRO A 24 -12.38 16.51 -6.25
N LEU A 25 -12.31 16.15 -4.96
CA LEU A 25 -11.43 15.11 -4.45
C LEU A 25 -12.17 13.78 -4.34
N GLU A 26 -11.64 12.76 -4.99
CA GLU A 26 -12.11 11.39 -4.85
C GLU A 26 -11.19 10.63 -3.88
N LEU A 27 -11.68 10.36 -2.68
CA LEU A 27 -10.95 9.57 -1.68
C LEU A 27 -11.19 8.09 -1.93
N ARG A 28 -10.19 7.41 -2.49
CA ARG A 28 -10.23 5.96 -2.72
C ARG A 28 -9.90 5.21 -1.45
N ALA A 29 -10.73 4.23 -1.08
CA ALA A 29 -10.52 3.35 0.06
C ALA A 29 -9.14 2.68 0.02
N TYR A 30 -8.67 2.31 -1.17
CA TYR A 30 -7.32 1.78 -1.38
C TYR A 30 -6.22 2.73 -0.86
N GLY A 31 -6.27 4.00 -1.25
CA GLY A 31 -5.31 5.01 -0.79
C GLY A 31 -5.40 5.24 0.71
N LEU A 32 -6.61 5.26 1.27
CA LEU A 32 -6.83 5.38 2.71
C LEU A 32 -6.24 4.20 3.49
N MET A 33 -6.41 2.96 3.02
CA MET A 33 -5.84 1.78 3.66
C MET A 33 -4.31 1.77 3.60
N ILE A 34 -3.71 2.23 2.50
CA ILE A 34 -2.25 2.41 2.42
C ILE A 34 -1.78 3.46 3.42
N ALA A 35 -2.44 4.62 3.48
CA ALA A 35 -2.10 5.68 4.42
C ALA A 35 -2.23 5.22 5.88
N LEU A 36 -3.30 4.48 6.19
CA LEU A 36 -3.51 3.88 7.51
C LEU A 36 -2.42 2.86 7.84
N GLY A 37 -2.06 1.99 6.90
CA GLY A 37 -0.98 1.01 7.08
C GLY A 37 0.36 1.68 7.38
N ALA A 38 0.69 2.75 6.65
CA ALA A 38 1.89 3.55 6.88
C ALA A 38 1.86 4.24 8.25
N LEU A 39 0.73 4.85 8.63
CA LEU A 39 0.56 5.50 9.93
C LEU A 39 0.75 4.51 11.08
N VAL A 40 0.09 3.34 11.01
CA VAL A 40 0.24 2.27 12.01
C VAL A 40 1.69 1.81 12.10
N ALA A 41 2.37 1.64 10.97
CA ALA A 41 3.78 1.25 10.96
C ALA A 41 4.67 2.28 11.64
N VAL A 42 4.48 3.58 11.35
CA VAL A 42 5.23 4.67 11.97
C VAL A 42 4.98 4.72 13.47
N MET A 43 3.73 4.76 13.91
CA MET A 43 3.37 4.84 15.34
C MET A 43 3.91 3.63 16.11
N TRP A 44 3.84 2.44 15.52
CA TRP A 44 4.34 1.23 16.17
C TRP A 44 5.87 1.23 16.24
N SER A 45 6.56 1.64 15.17
CA SER A 45 8.01 1.81 15.17
C SER A 45 8.46 2.88 16.16
N GLN A 46 7.76 4.00 16.27
CA GLN A 46 8.01 5.03 17.29
C GLN A 46 7.94 4.45 18.70
N LYS A 47 6.88 3.72 19.03
CA LYS A 47 6.72 3.06 20.34
C LYS A 47 7.84 2.06 20.62
N ARG A 48 8.24 1.28 19.60
CA ARG A 48 9.33 0.29 19.71
C ARG A 48 10.69 0.95 19.90
N LEU A 49 10.95 2.09 19.23
CA LEU A 49 12.20 2.84 19.41
C LEU A 49 12.25 3.49 20.80
N ALA A 50 11.16 4.12 21.24
CA ALA A 50 11.03 4.72 22.58
C ALA A 50 11.35 3.70 23.68
N ALA A 51 10.77 2.49 23.57
CA ALA A 51 10.98 1.41 24.53
C ALA A 51 12.43 0.92 24.60
N ARG A 52 13.26 1.26 23.60
CA ARG A 52 14.69 0.95 23.52
C ARG A 52 15.58 2.16 23.83
N GLY A 53 15.00 3.25 24.31
CA GLY A 53 15.71 4.48 24.68
C GLY A 53 16.10 5.39 23.51
N GLY A 54 15.59 5.14 22.30
CA GLY A 54 15.79 6.03 21.15
C GLY A 54 14.71 7.10 21.03
N ASP A 55 14.97 8.13 20.22
CA ASP A 55 14.03 9.23 19.98
C ASP A 55 12.95 8.86 18.94
N PRO A 56 11.66 8.81 19.31
CA PRO A 56 10.57 8.53 18.37
C PRO A 56 10.47 9.53 17.21
N GLU A 57 10.97 10.75 17.38
CA GLU A 57 10.96 11.77 16.33
C GLU A 57 11.85 11.38 15.14
N ASP A 58 12.86 10.53 15.37
CA ASP A 58 13.69 10.04 14.28
C ASP A 58 12.90 9.17 13.31
N ILE A 59 11.99 8.32 13.80
CA ILE A 59 11.11 7.49 12.95
C ILE A 59 10.15 8.37 12.16
N ALA A 60 9.57 9.40 12.79
CA ALA A 60 8.71 10.36 12.12
C ALA A 60 9.47 11.10 11.01
N THR A 61 10.70 11.55 11.29
CA THR A 61 11.56 12.17 10.29
C THR A 61 11.85 11.21 9.13
N ILE A 62 12.25 9.96 9.42
CA ILE A 62 12.52 8.96 8.38
C ILE A 62 11.30 8.79 7.48
N ALA A 63 10.10 8.63 8.05
CA ALA A 63 8.86 8.48 7.30
C ALA A 63 8.52 9.72 6.45
N MET A 64 8.70 10.92 7.01
CA MET A 64 8.44 12.19 6.34
C MET A 64 9.25 12.35 5.04
N TRP A 65 10.45 11.79 4.98
CA TRP A 65 11.28 11.80 3.77
C TRP A 65 11.10 10.55 2.90
N ALA A 66 11.00 9.37 3.50
CA ALA A 66 10.92 8.11 2.77
C ALA A 66 9.60 7.94 2.02
N VAL A 67 8.46 8.38 2.59
CA VAL A 67 7.14 8.22 1.95
C VAL A 67 7.03 9.07 0.67
N PRO A 68 7.35 10.39 0.67
CA PRO A 68 7.36 11.17 -0.57
C PRO A 68 8.39 10.67 -1.58
N ALA A 69 9.58 10.26 -1.12
CA ALA A 69 10.60 9.67 -1.99
C ALA A 69 10.09 8.38 -2.66
N GLY A 70 9.37 7.54 -1.93
CA GLY A 70 8.74 6.33 -2.47
C GLY A 70 7.66 6.67 -3.50
N LEU A 71 6.82 7.68 -3.25
CA LEU A 71 5.83 8.12 -4.24
C LEU A 71 6.51 8.60 -5.53
N ILE A 72 7.52 9.47 -5.41
CA ILE A 72 8.29 9.96 -6.56
C ILE A 72 8.98 8.81 -7.29
N GLY A 73 9.68 7.94 -6.57
CA GLY A 73 10.37 6.79 -7.15
C GLY A 73 9.43 5.83 -7.87
N SER A 74 8.23 5.60 -7.32
CA SER A 74 7.24 4.74 -7.95
C SER A 74 6.74 5.31 -9.28
N ARG A 75 6.56 6.63 -9.35
CA ARG A 75 6.16 7.31 -10.59
C ARG A 75 7.28 7.29 -11.63
N LEU A 76 8.50 7.63 -11.21
CA LEU A 76 9.67 7.61 -12.10
C LEU A 76 9.93 6.22 -12.67
N TYR A 77 9.77 5.17 -11.85
CA TYR A 77 9.91 3.80 -12.31
C TYR A 77 8.84 3.44 -13.34
N HIS A 78 7.57 3.78 -13.09
CA HIS A 78 6.49 3.54 -14.05
C HIS A 78 6.79 4.22 -15.39
N VAL A 79 7.16 5.49 -15.36
CA VAL A 79 7.54 6.28 -16.54
C VAL A 79 8.76 5.66 -17.24
N ALA A 80 9.76 5.18 -16.51
CA ALA A 80 10.92 4.54 -17.12
C ALA A 80 10.57 3.22 -17.81
N THR A 81 9.70 2.41 -17.20
CA THR A 81 9.29 1.11 -17.75
C THR A 81 8.29 1.22 -18.90
N ASP A 82 7.44 2.26 -18.90
CA ASP A 82 6.40 2.48 -19.91
C ASP A 82 6.61 3.81 -20.67
N TRP A 83 7.86 4.24 -20.83
CA TRP A 83 8.19 5.56 -21.40
C TRP A 83 7.58 5.83 -22.78
N ARG A 84 7.24 4.78 -23.53
CA ARG A 84 6.61 4.90 -24.85
C ARG A 84 5.20 5.46 -24.75
N SER A 85 4.44 5.15 -23.70
CA SER A 85 3.08 5.67 -23.49
C SER A 85 3.07 7.17 -23.16
N PHE A 86 4.20 7.72 -22.72
CA PHE A 86 4.39 9.14 -22.42
C PHE A 86 4.86 9.98 -23.62
N ARG A 87 5.13 9.37 -24.78
CA ARG A 87 5.62 10.11 -25.95
C ARG A 87 4.56 11.10 -26.45
N GLY A 88 4.90 12.39 -26.42
CA GLY A 88 3.97 13.46 -26.79
C GLY A 88 3.00 13.87 -25.67
N ARG A 89 3.21 13.35 -24.45
CA ARG A 89 2.44 13.65 -23.23
C ARG A 89 3.37 13.78 -22.02
N TRP A 90 4.53 14.42 -22.20
CA TRP A 90 5.54 14.52 -21.14
C TRP A 90 5.06 15.35 -19.93
N GLU A 91 4.07 16.20 -20.13
CA GLU A 91 3.34 16.93 -19.09
C GLU A 91 2.60 16.01 -18.11
N ASP A 92 2.31 14.75 -18.48
CA ASP A 92 1.64 13.78 -17.62
C ASP A 92 2.61 13.03 -16.71
N VAL A 93 3.93 13.17 -16.88
CA VAL A 93 4.94 12.53 -16.03
C VAL A 93 4.70 12.78 -14.53
N PRO A 94 4.44 14.01 -14.04
CA PRO A 94 4.16 14.24 -12.63
C PRO A 94 2.75 13.85 -12.17
N ALA A 95 1.85 13.45 -13.09
CA ALA A 95 0.43 13.22 -12.79
C ALA A 95 0.19 11.91 -12.02
N VAL A 96 0.59 11.87 -10.75
CA VAL A 96 0.43 10.72 -9.84
C VAL A 96 -1.03 10.35 -9.58
N TRP A 97 -1.96 11.30 -9.76
CA TRP A 97 -3.40 11.09 -9.62
C TRP A 97 -4.01 10.31 -10.78
N GLN A 98 -3.32 10.19 -11.92
CA GLN A 98 -3.76 9.37 -13.07
C GLN A 98 -3.41 7.88 -12.88
N GLY A 99 -2.89 7.49 -11.70
CA GLY A 99 -2.40 6.14 -11.44
C GLY A 99 -0.99 5.91 -12.01
N GLY A 100 -0.63 4.66 -12.26
CA GLY A 100 0.68 4.30 -12.81
C GLY A 100 1.82 4.55 -11.82
N LEU A 101 1.84 3.75 -10.74
CA LEU A 101 2.87 3.78 -9.70
C LEU A 101 3.53 2.41 -9.59
N GLY A 102 4.82 2.34 -9.94
CA GLY A 102 5.59 1.10 -9.89
C GLY A 102 6.10 0.81 -8.49
N ILE A 103 5.66 -0.30 -7.89
CA ILE A 103 6.11 -0.74 -6.55
C ILE A 103 7.65 -0.82 -6.44
N PRO A 104 8.40 -1.38 -7.41
CA PRO A 104 9.86 -1.49 -7.29
C PRO A 104 10.55 -0.14 -7.13
N GLY A 105 10.13 0.86 -7.91
CA GLY A 105 10.66 2.22 -7.82
C GLY A 105 10.39 2.87 -6.47
N GLY A 106 9.17 2.68 -5.94
CA GLY A 106 8.82 3.23 -4.64
C GLY A 106 9.58 2.59 -3.49
N LEU A 107 9.75 1.26 -3.55
CA LEU A 107 10.56 0.53 -2.58
C LEU A 107 12.02 0.99 -2.62
N MET A 108 12.62 1.08 -3.81
CA MET A 108 14.02 1.49 -3.97
C MET A 108 14.26 2.92 -3.45
N ALA A 109 13.46 3.89 -3.90
CA ALA A 109 13.64 5.28 -3.50
C ALA A 109 13.32 5.51 -2.02
N GLY A 110 12.23 4.91 -1.52
CA GLY A 110 11.83 5.02 -0.12
C GLY A 110 12.87 4.43 0.83
N VAL A 111 13.40 3.24 0.53
CA VAL A 111 14.47 2.62 1.33
C VAL A 111 15.75 3.43 1.27
N LEU A 112 16.17 3.87 0.07
CA LEU A 112 17.40 4.67 -0.09
C LEU A 112 17.36 5.95 0.74
N VAL A 113 16.26 6.71 0.64
CA VAL A 113 16.10 7.96 1.40
C VAL A 113 15.94 7.68 2.88
N GLY A 114 15.17 6.66 3.27
CA GLY A 114 15.03 6.27 4.67
C GLY A 114 16.36 5.89 5.32
N VAL A 115 17.20 5.13 4.61
CA VAL A 115 18.55 4.77 5.05
C VAL A 115 19.44 6.00 5.23
N LEU A 116 19.40 6.93 4.27
CA LEU A 116 20.18 8.16 4.32
C LEU A 116 19.76 9.04 5.50
N VAL A 117 18.46 9.17 5.73
CA VAL A 117 17.91 9.98 6.83
C VAL A 117 18.19 9.32 8.18
N ALA A 118 18.03 8.00 8.31
CA ALA A 118 18.37 7.28 9.53
C ALA A 118 19.85 7.47 9.91
N ARG A 119 20.76 7.38 8.93
CA ARG A 119 22.19 7.64 9.14
C ARG A 119 22.46 9.08 9.57
N ARG A 120 21.78 10.06 8.98
CA ARG A 120 21.90 11.49 9.37
C ARG A 120 21.37 11.78 10.76
N ARG A 121 20.39 11.00 11.24
CA ARG A 121 19.88 11.06 12.61
C ARG A 121 20.74 10.31 13.63
N GLY A 122 21.82 9.65 13.19
CA GLY A 122 22.69 8.87 14.08
C GLY A 122 22.09 7.53 14.51
N LEU A 123 20.98 7.09 13.91
CA LEU A 123 20.40 5.77 14.14
C LEU A 123 21.26 4.71 13.48
N SER A 124 21.67 3.70 14.25
CA SER A 124 22.30 2.51 13.69
C SER A 124 21.29 1.76 12.81
N MET A 125 21.74 1.26 11.66
CA MET A 125 20.86 0.56 10.73
C MET A 125 20.25 -0.69 11.37
N ALA A 126 21.01 -1.37 12.23
CA ALA A 126 20.52 -2.50 13.00
C ALA A 126 19.33 -2.10 13.88
N SER A 127 19.46 -1.03 14.67
CA SER A 127 18.37 -0.54 15.53
C SER A 127 17.14 -0.13 14.70
N ALA A 128 17.37 0.61 13.62
CA ALA A 128 16.32 1.03 12.70
C ALA A 128 15.55 -0.17 12.12
N MET A 129 16.26 -1.20 11.65
CA MET A 129 15.67 -2.43 11.11
C MET A 129 14.91 -3.22 12.18
N ASP A 130 15.47 -3.38 13.38
CA ASP A 130 14.86 -4.13 14.49
C ASP A 130 13.50 -3.56 14.95
N VAL A 131 13.39 -2.24 14.81
CA VAL A 131 12.20 -1.47 15.16
C VAL A 131 11.19 -1.46 14.01
N MET A 132 11.64 -1.33 12.76
CA MET A 132 10.76 -1.15 11.58
C MET A 132 10.32 -2.47 10.92
N ILE A 133 11.16 -3.49 10.81
CA ILE A 133 10.84 -4.73 10.08
C ILE A 133 9.54 -5.38 10.57
N PRO A 134 9.26 -5.51 11.89
CA PRO A 134 8.03 -6.14 12.36
C PRO A 134 6.76 -5.37 11.99
N THR A 135 6.86 -4.09 11.65
CA THR A 135 5.70 -3.26 11.32
C THR A 135 5.29 -3.36 9.85
N ILE A 136 6.21 -3.81 8.99
CA ILE A 136 5.99 -3.95 7.54
C ILE A 136 4.88 -4.96 7.22
N PRO A 137 4.85 -6.20 7.77
CA PRO A 137 3.78 -7.16 7.48
C PRO A 137 2.40 -6.65 7.93
N VAL A 138 2.33 -5.88 9.01
CA VAL A 138 1.07 -5.30 9.49
C VAL A 138 0.59 -4.20 8.55
N ALA A 139 1.48 -3.32 8.08
CA ALA A 139 1.13 -2.35 7.05
C ALA A 139 0.63 -3.03 5.76
N GLN A 140 1.28 -4.13 5.35
CA GLN A 140 0.84 -4.91 4.19
C GLN A 140 -0.52 -5.55 4.40
N ALA A 141 -0.77 -6.14 5.58
CA ALA A 141 -2.06 -6.72 5.94
C ALA A 141 -3.17 -5.68 5.90
N ILE A 142 -2.94 -4.47 6.44
CA ILE A 142 -3.87 -3.34 6.34
C ILE A 142 -4.09 -2.96 4.88
N GLY A 143 -3.02 -2.85 4.08
CA GLY A 143 -3.11 -2.55 2.65
C GLY A 143 -3.93 -3.55 1.84
N ARG A 144 -3.94 -4.85 2.21
CA ARG A 144 -4.74 -5.89 1.54
C ARG A 144 -6.24 -5.61 1.60
N TRP A 145 -6.73 -4.94 2.63
CA TRP A 145 -8.13 -4.51 2.68
C TRP A 145 -8.46 -3.49 1.57
N GLY A 146 -7.48 -2.68 1.16
CA GLY A 146 -7.63 -1.82 -0.02
C GLY A 146 -7.91 -2.64 -1.28
N ASN A 147 -7.22 -3.76 -1.47
CA ASN A 147 -7.48 -4.67 -2.60
C ASN A 147 -8.87 -5.29 -2.52
N TRP A 148 -9.37 -5.58 -1.32
CA TRP A 148 -10.74 -6.05 -1.13
C TRP A 148 -11.78 -4.99 -1.53
N PHE A 149 -11.61 -3.72 -1.16
CA PHE A 149 -12.47 -2.63 -1.65
C PHE A 149 -12.42 -2.46 -3.17
N ASN A 150 -11.24 -2.63 -3.76
CA ASN A 150 -11.06 -2.59 -5.22
C ASN A 150 -11.46 -3.89 -5.93
N GLN A 151 -11.80 -4.95 -5.18
CA GLN A 151 -12.06 -6.28 -5.70
C GLN A 151 -10.96 -6.79 -6.66
N GLU A 152 -9.70 -6.63 -6.27
CA GLU A 152 -8.53 -7.00 -7.08
C GLU A 152 -7.58 -7.92 -6.30
N VAL A 153 -6.66 -8.59 -7.00
CA VAL A 153 -5.61 -9.44 -6.40
C VAL A 153 -6.20 -10.50 -5.44
N PHE A 154 -7.36 -11.05 -5.81
CA PHE A 154 -8.05 -12.10 -5.07
C PHE A 154 -7.50 -13.50 -5.42
N GLY A 155 -7.85 -14.48 -4.58
CA GLY A 155 -7.43 -15.87 -4.72
C GLY A 155 -8.22 -16.67 -5.76
N ARG A 156 -8.06 -17.99 -5.73
CA ARG A 156 -8.84 -18.91 -6.58
C ARG A 156 -10.29 -19.00 -6.09
N PRO A 157 -11.25 -19.29 -6.99
CA PRO A 157 -12.63 -19.58 -6.60
C PRO A 157 -12.70 -20.71 -5.56
N THR A 158 -13.64 -20.59 -4.63
CA THR A 158 -13.88 -21.56 -3.58
C THR A 158 -15.33 -21.48 -3.09
N ASP A 159 -15.90 -22.60 -2.67
CA ASP A 159 -17.26 -22.70 -2.13
C ASP A 159 -17.27 -22.71 -0.59
N LEU A 160 -16.12 -22.44 0.03
CA LEU A 160 -15.95 -22.39 1.48
C LEU A 160 -16.60 -21.12 2.08
N PRO A 161 -17.02 -21.13 3.37
CA PRO A 161 -17.80 -20.05 3.96
C PRO A 161 -17.06 -18.70 4.10
N TRP A 162 -15.78 -18.65 3.76
CA TRP A 162 -14.93 -17.46 3.72
C TRP A 162 -14.60 -17.02 2.28
N ALA A 163 -15.32 -17.53 1.27
CA ALA A 163 -15.21 -17.04 -0.09
C ALA A 163 -15.50 -15.53 -0.12
N LEU A 164 -14.69 -14.79 -0.88
CA LEU A 164 -14.96 -13.40 -1.19
C LEU A 164 -15.88 -13.35 -2.41
N GLU A 165 -17.03 -12.70 -2.30
CA GLU A 165 -17.82 -12.36 -3.47
C GLU A 165 -17.08 -11.30 -4.29
N ILE A 166 -16.99 -11.48 -5.60
CA ILE A 166 -16.37 -10.53 -6.53
C ILE A 166 -17.39 -10.22 -7.61
N ASP A 167 -17.63 -8.94 -7.91
CA ASP A 167 -18.55 -8.52 -8.95
C ASP A 167 -18.09 -8.99 -10.33
N ALA A 168 -19.04 -9.32 -11.19
CA ALA A 168 -18.76 -9.90 -12.51
C ALA A 168 -17.79 -9.03 -13.35
N VAL A 169 -17.85 -7.71 -13.21
CA VAL A 169 -16.98 -6.76 -13.92
C VAL A 169 -15.50 -6.84 -13.51
N HIS A 170 -15.21 -7.33 -12.30
CA HIS A 170 -13.84 -7.47 -11.78
C HIS A 170 -13.29 -8.90 -11.95
N ARG A 171 -14.09 -9.84 -12.47
CA ARG A 171 -13.64 -11.22 -12.70
C ARG A 171 -12.83 -11.30 -13.99
N PRO A 172 -11.76 -12.11 -14.03
CA PRO A 172 -11.07 -12.40 -15.28
C PRO A 172 -12.03 -13.08 -16.26
N SER A 173 -11.92 -12.70 -17.54
CA SER A 173 -12.67 -13.24 -18.68
C SER A 173 -12.36 -14.71 -18.94
#